data_AF-A0A3D1VK71-F1
#
_entry.id   AF-A0A3D1VK71-F1
#
_cell.length_a   1.000
_cell.length_b   1.000
_cell.length_c   1.000
_cell.angle_alpha   90.00
_cell.angle_beta   90.00
_cell.angle_gamma   90.00
#
_symmetry.space_group_name_H-M   'P 1'
#
loop_
_entity.id
_entity.type
_entity.pdbx_description
1 polymer ?
#
loop_
_entity_poly.entity_id
_entity_poly.type
_entity_poly.pdbx_seq_one_letter_code
_entity_poly.pdbx_strand_id
1 'polypeptide(L)' 'MIYYSTPYMNYSRGFSVPDPASSIPMHSHATYELYYFISGNCEYTVEGVSNHLQPYTLLTIRAN' A
#
# COMPACT_ATOMS: atom_id res chain seq x y z
N MET A 1 -6.63 -7.03 9.91
CA MET A 1 -5.95 -5.76 10.21
C MET A 1 -5.82 -5.63 11.72
N ILE A 2 -4.62 -5.39 12.24
CA ILE A 2 -4.40 -5.16 13.68
C ILE A 2 -4.16 -3.66 13.85
N TYR A 3 -4.86 -3.05 14.81
CA TYR A 3 -4.78 -1.62 15.12
C TYR A 3 -3.95 -1.41 16.39
N TYR A 4 -3.00 -0.48 16.33
CA TYR A 4 -2.28 0.02 17.50
C TYR A 4 -2.54 1.51 17.62
N SER A 5 -3.00 1.97 18.79
CA SER A 5 -3.17 3.38 19.09
C SER A 5 -2.15 3.81 20.14
N THR A 6 -1.44 4.88 19.85
CA THR A 6 -0.81 5.73 20.87
C THR A 6 -1.71 6.97 21.02
N PRO A 7 -1.62 7.76 22.10
CA PRO A 7 -2.44 8.96 22.25
C PRO A 7 -2.33 9.99 21.11
N TYR A 8 -1.36 9.84 20.20
CA TYR A 8 -1.08 10.79 19.12
C TYR A 8 -1.10 10.21 17.71
N MET A 9 -1.05 8.87 17.53
CA MET A 9 -1.08 8.24 16.20
C MET A 9 -1.75 6.86 16.25
N ASN A 10 -2.58 6.60 15.24
CA ASN A 10 -3.18 5.31 14.95
C ASN A 10 -2.42 4.65 13.80
N TYR A 11 -2.00 3.40 13.98
CA TYR A 11 -1.36 2.61 12.94
C TYR A 11 -2.17 1.34 12.68
N SER A 12 -2.36 1.03 11.41
CA SER A 12 -2.88 -0.25 10.95
C SER A 12 -1.76 -1.02 10.23
N ARG A 13 -1.65 -2.31 10.50
CA ARG A 13 -0.75 -3.21 9.76
C ARG A 13 -1.54 -4.31 9.09
N GLY A 14 -1.19 -4.58 7.84
CA GLY A 14 -1.74 -5.67 7.04
C GLY A 14 -0.65 -6.31 6.17
N PHE A 15 -0.93 -7.53 5.72
CA PHE A 15 -0.22 -8.19 4.64
C PHE A 15 -1.26 -8.59 3.60
N SER A 16 -0.92 -8.45 2.33
CA SER A 16 -1.82 -8.75 1.21
C SER A 16 -1.08 -9.58 0.17
N VAL A 17 -1.71 -10.67 -0.27
CA VAL A 17 -1.34 -11.40 -1.47
C VAL A 17 -2.52 -11.28 -2.43
N PRO A 18 -2.49 -10.32 -3.38
CA PRO A 18 -3.57 -10.16 -4.34
C PRO A 18 -3.63 -11.38 -5.26
N ASP A 19 -4.85 -11.74 -5.67
CA ASP A 19 -5.05 -12.72 -6.74
C ASP A 19 -4.46 -12.13 -8.04
N PRO A 20 -3.60 -12.86 -8.77
CA PRO A 20 -3.00 -12.40 -10.02
C PRO A 20 -4.00 -11.93 -11.08
N ALA A 21 -5.23 -12.45 -11.05
CA ALA A 21 -6.29 -12.07 -11.98
C ALA A 21 -7.13 -10.88 -11.48
N SER A 22 -6.90 -10.41 -10.25
CA SER A 22 -7.65 -9.32 -9.63
C SER A 22 -6.89 -8.01 -9.69
N SER A 23 -7.62 -6.91 -9.89
CA SER A 23 -7.10 -5.56 -9.64
C SER A 23 -7.70 -5.01 -8.36
N ILE A 24 -6.89 -4.26 -7.62
CA ILE A 24 -7.37 -3.47 -6.49
C ILE A 24 -8.01 -2.20 -7.07
N PRO A 25 -9.27 -1.88 -6.74
CA PRO A 25 -9.92 -0.67 -7.24
C PRO A 25 -9.19 0.59 -6.79
N MET A 26 -9.15 1.60 -7.67
CA MET A 26 -8.63 2.92 -7.33
C MET A 26 -9.44 3.54 -6.18
N HIS A 27 -8.77 4.06 -5.17
CA HIS A 27 -9.40 4.71 -4.02
C HIS A 27 -8.42 5.66 -3.32
N SER A 28 -8.91 6.40 -2.33
CA SER A 28 -8.10 7.33 -1.52
C SER A 28 -8.50 7.29 -0.05
N HIS A 29 -7.54 7.55 0.83
CA HIS A 29 -7.75 7.63 2.28
C HIS A 29 -7.16 8.92 2.87
N ALA A 30 -7.67 9.33 4.02
CA ALA A 30 -7.14 10.46 4.81
C ALA A 30 -5.89 10.07 5.64
N THR A 31 -5.28 8.92 5.34
CA THR A 31 -4.14 8.36 6.09
C THR A 31 -2.94 8.20 5.17
N TYR A 32 -1.75 8.44 5.72
CA TYR A 32 -0.50 8.09 5.04
C TYR A 32 -0.34 6.56 5.01
N GLU A 33 0.07 6.03 3.86
CA GLU A 33 0.30 4.59 3.70
C GLU A 33 1.74 4.31 3.28
N LEU A 34 2.26 3.17 3.73
CA LEU A 34 3.59 2.66 3.40
C LEU A 34 3.46 1.19 3.01
N TYR A 35 3.89 0.86 1.79
CA TYR A 35 3.90 -0.50 1.27
C TYR A 35 5.33 -0.95 1.00
N TYR A 36 5.70 -2.10 1.55
CA TYR A 36 6.96 -2.76 1.26
C TYR A 36 6.71 -4.02 0.45
N PHE A 37 7.25 -4.06 -0.76
CA PHE A 37 7.02 -5.16 -1.69
C PHE A 37 8.01 -6.30 -1.45
N ILE A 38 7.51 -7.45 -1.00
CA ILE A 38 8.35 -8.56 -0.55
C ILE A 38 8.82 -9.43 -1.73
N SER A 39 7.94 -9.76 -2.67
CA SER A 39 8.23 -10.68 -3.77
C SER A 39 7.23 -10.56 -4.91
N GLY A 40 7.64 -10.94 -6.13
CA GLY A 40 6.80 -10.95 -7.32
C GLY A 40 7.17 -9.85 -8.30
N ASN A 41 6.23 -9.50 -9.18
CA ASN A 41 6.36 -8.42 -10.16
C ASN A 41 4.95 -7.90 -10.47
N CYS A 42 4.71 -6.60 -10.27
CA CYS A 42 3.45 -5.97 -10.65
C CYS A 42 3.60 -4.47 -10.94
N GLU A 43 2.62 -3.91 -11.65
CA GLU A 43 2.45 -2.47 -11.82
C GLU A 43 1.48 -1.95 -10.75
N TYR A 44 1.84 -0.83 -10.11
CA TYR A 44 1.01 -0.19 -9.10
C TYR A 44 0.86 1.31 -9.37
N THR A 45 -0.37 1.74 -9.63
CA THR A 45 -0.67 3.13 -9.99
C THR A 45 -1.03 3.94 -8.75
N VAL A 46 -0.26 5.01 -8.51
CA VAL A 46 -0.46 5.97 -7.41
C VAL A 46 -0.56 7.35 -8.02
N GLU A 47 -1.64 8.09 -7.72
CA GLU A 47 -1.83 9.47 -8.20
C GLU A 47 -1.71 9.59 -9.75
N GLY A 48 -2.13 8.55 -10.48
CA GLY A 48 -2.05 8.47 -11.93
C GLY A 48 -0.66 8.10 -12.49
N VAL A 49 0.34 7.88 -11.64
CA VAL A 49 1.68 7.41 -12.03
C VAL A 49 1.79 5.90 -11.77
N SER A 50 2.08 5.13 -12.83
CA SER A 50 2.36 3.70 -12.70
C SER A 50 3.79 3.46 -12.23
N ASN A 51 3.92 2.69 -11.17
CA ASN A 51 5.19 2.32 -10.57
C ASN A 51 5.40 0.82 -10.72
N HIS A 52 6.53 0.44 -11.29
CA HIS A 52 6.94 -0.95 -11.36
C HIS A 52 7.41 -1.42 -9.96
N LEU A 53 6.71 -2.39 -9.38
CA LEU A 53 7.06 -2.97 -8.09
C LEU A 53 7.90 -4.23 -8.28
N GLN A 54 9.11 -4.18 -7.75
CA GLN A 54 10.04 -5.31 -7.67
C GLN A 54 10.42 -5.56 -6.20
N PRO A 55 10.94 -6.74 -5.85
CA PRO A 55 11.30 -7.05 -4.47
C PRO A 55 12.14 -5.94 -3.84
N TYR A 56 11.79 -5.58 -2.61
CA TYR A 56 12.41 -4.52 -1.81
C TYR A 56 12.07 -3.08 -2.22
N THR A 57 11.16 -2.88 -3.19
CA THR A 57 10.57 -1.57 -3.43
C THR A 57 9.77 -1.11 -2.21
N LEU A 58 10.06 0.11 -1.77
CA LEU A 58 9.32 0.83 -0.74
C LEU A 58 8.50 1.94 -1.40
N LEU A 59 7.20 1.92 -1.20
CA LEU A 59 6.27 2.93 -1.70
C LEU A 59 5.67 3.70 -0.53
N THR A 60 5.64 5.03 -0.65
CA THR A 60 4.97 5.93 0.30
C THR A 60 3.84 6.66 -0.41
N ILE A 61 2.64 6.58 0.14
CA ILE A 61 1.45 7.26 -0.40
C ILE A 61 1.01 8.32 0.62
N ARG A 62 0.73 9.52 0.13
CA ARG A 62 0.29 10.63 0.98
C ARG A 62 -1.20 10.51 1.29
N ALA A 63 -1.57 11.00 2.46
CA ALA A 63 -2.97 11.30 2.73
C ALA A 63 -3.45 12.38 1.77
N ASN A 64 -4.70 12.24 1.30
CA ASN A 64 -5.40 13.31 0.58
C ASN A 64 -5.86 14.42 1.53
#